data_AF-A0A970MX53-F1
#
_entry.id   AF-A0A970MX53-F1
#
_cell.length_a   1.000
_cell.length_b   1.000
_cell.length_c   1.000
_cell.angle_alpha   90.00
_cell.angle_beta   90.00
_cell.angle_gamma   90.00
#
_symmetry.space_group_name_H-M   'P 1'
#
loop_
_entity.id
_entity.type
_entity.pdbx_description
1 polymer ?
#
loop_
_entity_poly.entity_id
_entity_poly.type
_entity_poly.pdbx_seq_one_letter_code
_entity_poly.pdbx_strand_id
1 'polypeptide(L)'
;MIYNEKQAAKDCCDSIAVGKHTQSMYYWANSACFPPEDAPRQFCIIIERRESRDEEGAITKVDIMEFARGFVKGHKRADSLGMSFSSSLTFNFDGFTSIACRSCIPMPQLNPDGSVSSCDMAFYENAPAELQCFIYGKWDETSNSIIYDEKKINYLKGRTLENLTMCSNCQLSEHCAGGCAGRVAMETGSPYNTIAEYCDAIRYIASYVPTGREKLLYTHP
;
A
#
# COMPACT_ATOMS: atom_id res chain seq x y z
N MET A 1 34.71 10.22 1.64
CA MET A 1 34.24 9.28 2.68
C MET A 1 33.11 8.46 2.09
N ILE A 2 33.38 7.20 1.76
CA ILE A 2 32.38 6.29 1.16
C ILE A 2 31.54 5.76 2.33
N TYR A 3 30.40 6.41 2.58
CA TYR A 3 29.44 5.96 3.57
C TYR A 3 28.76 4.70 3.02
N ASN A 4 28.98 3.56 3.68
CA ASN A 4 28.52 2.25 3.24
C ASN A 4 26.98 2.22 3.11
N GLU A 5 26.46 1.93 1.93
CA GLU A 5 25.03 1.99 1.60
C GLU A 5 24.18 1.05 2.48
N LYS A 6 24.75 -0.09 2.90
CA LYS A 6 24.11 -1.00 3.86
C LYS A 6 23.99 -0.37 5.25
N GLN A 7 24.94 0.48 5.63
CA GLN A 7 24.92 1.19 6.90
C GLN A 7 23.86 2.29 6.89
N ALA A 8 23.70 3.04 5.80
CA ALA A 8 22.67 4.08 5.70
C ALA A 8 21.24 3.50 5.72
N ALA A 9 20.99 2.38 5.02
CA ALA A 9 19.72 1.67 5.06
C ALA A 9 19.42 1.12 6.45
N LYS A 10 20.44 0.50 7.09
CA LYS A 10 20.37 0.02 8.46
C LYS A 10 20.08 1.16 9.45
N ASP A 11 20.79 2.28 9.36
CA ASP A 11 20.58 3.44 10.23
C ASP A 11 19.19 4.08 10.03
N CYS A 12 18.66 4.06 8.80
CA CYS A 12 17.29 4.49 8.51
C CYS A 12 16.27 3.56 9.16
N CYS A 13 16.38 2.25 8.94
CA CYS A 13 15.54 1.22 9.58
C CYS A 13 15.63 1.29 11.12
N ASP A 14 16.84 1.49 11.67
CA ASP A 14 17.09 1.63 13.10
C ASP A 14 16.50 2.95 13.65
N SER A 15 16.39 4.01 12.84
CA SER A 15 15.72 5.26 13.22
C SER A 15 14.19 5.19 13.17
N ILE A 16 13.65 4.25 12.39
CA ILE A 16 12.21 3.93 12.29
C ILE A 16 11.79 2.96 13.40
N ALA A 17 12.76 2.26 14.03
CA ALA A 17 12.53 1.40 15.18
C ALA A 17 12.03 2.21 16.39
N VAL A 18 10.71 2.37 16.47
CA VAL A 18 10.02 2.81 17.68
C VAL A 18 9.83 1.56 18.53
N GLY A 19 10.69 1.37 19.53
CA GLY A 19 10.62 0.22 20.46
C GLY A 19 11.28 -1.06 19.94
N LYS A 20 11.53 -1.99 20.86
CA LYS A 20 12.27 -3.26 20.66
C LYS A 20 11.46 -4.35 19.90
N HIS A 21 10.51 -3.97 19.05
CA HIS A 21 9.57 -4.90 18.40
C HIS A 21 9.65 -4.85 16.85
N THR A 22 10.87 -4.77 16.30
CA THR A 22 11.09 -4.44 14.88
C THR A 22 11.32 -5.61 13.93
N GLN A 23 11.27 -6.86 14.39
CA GLN A 23 11.66 -8.01 13.55
C GLN A 23 10.75 -8.20 12.31
N SER A 24 9.51 -7.69 12.31
CA SER A 24 8.60 -7.76 11.15
C SER A 24 8.83 -6.65 10.10
N MET A 25 9.35 -5.47 10.49
CA MET A 25 9.68 -4.41 9.52
C MET A 25 10.90 -4.76 8.65
N TYR A 26 11.81 -5.60 9.18
CA TYR A 26 13.01 -6.04 8.47
C TYR A 26 12.73 -6.91 7.24
N TYR A 27 11.59 -7.62 7.19
CA TYR A 27 11.28 -8.53 6.07
C TYR A 27 10.88 -7.79 4.78
N TRP A 28 10.43 -6.55 4.87
CA TRP A 28 9.87 -5.79 3.74
C TRP A 28 10.81 -4.76 3.12
N ALA A 29 11.98 -4.53 3.72
CA ALA A 29 13.04 -3.71 3.14
C ALA A 29 13.83 -4.45 2.03
N ASN A 30 13.60 -5.75 1.83
CA ASN A 30 14.38 -6.59 0.93
C ASN A 30 13.86 -6.69 -0.52
N SER A 31 12.73 -6.07 -0.85
CA SER A 31 12.28 -5.93 -2.24
C SER A 31 12.79 -4.63 -2.89
N ALA A 32 13.98 -4.17 -2.48
CA ALA A 32 14.70 -3.13 -3.19
C ALA A 32 15.14 -3.68 -4.55
N CYS A 33 14.34 -3.46 -5.60
CA CYS A 33 14.89 -3.38 -6.95
C CYS A 33 15.97 -2.29 -6.89
N PHE A 34 17.25 -2.69 -6.88
CA PHE A 34 18.37 -1.77 -6.96
C PHE A 34 18.24 -0.99 -8.26
N PRO A 35 17.87 0.30 -8.21
CA PRO A 35 17.80 1.07 -9.43
C PRO A 35 19.25 1.39 -9.87
N PRO A 36 19.49 1.76 -11.14
CA PRO A 36 20.83 2.11 -11.64
C PRO A 36 21.51 3.20 -10.78
N GLU A 37 22.85 3.30 -10.84
CA GLU A 37 23.66 4.19 -9.95
C GLU A 37 23.18 5.65 -9.90
N ASP A 38 22.48 6.11 -10.94
CA ASP A 38 21.98 7.47 -11.12
C ASP A 38 20.53 7.67 -10.64
N ALA A 39 19.87 6.62 -10.16
CA ALA A 39 18.48 6.69 -9.75
C ALA A 39 18.34 7.13 -8.28
N PRO A 40 17.35 7.98 -7.96
CA PRO A 40 17.05 8.37 -6.59
C PRO A 40 16.81 7.14 -5.72
N ARG A 41 17.57 7.03 -4.63
CA ARG A 41 17.44 5.94 -3.65
C ARG A 41 16.05 6.01 -3.03
N GLN A 42 15.24 4.97 -3.25
CA GLN A 42 13.85 4.91 -2.82
C GLN A 42 13.64 3.76 -1.82
N PHE A 43 12.95 4.05 -0.73
CA PHE A 43 12.49 3.07 0.25
C PHE A 43 10.97 3.16 0.39
N CYS A 44 10.30 2.02 0.31
CA CYS A 44 8.85 1.93 0.38
C CYS A 44 8.42 0.92 1.44
N ILE A 45 7.52 1.33 2.35
CA ILE A 45 6.96 0.43 3.37
C ILE A 45 5.49 0.14 3.08
N ILE A 46 5.18 -1.14 2.83
CA ILE A 46 3.83 -1.64 2.60
C ILE A 46 3.29 -2.25 3.90
N ILE A 47 2.11 -1.83 4.34
CA ILE A 47 1.43 -2.44 5.49
C ILE A 47 0.51 -3.55 4.98
N GLU A 48 1.06 -4.76 4.86
CA GLU A 48 0.34 -5.94 4.38
C GLU A 48 -0.43 -6.69 5.48
N ARG A 49 0.00 -6.57 6.74
CA ARG A 49 -0.70 -7.13 7.90
C ARG A 49 -0.56 -6.17 9.07
N ARG A 50 -1.61 -6.03 9.86
CA ARG A 50 -1.54 -5.31 11.15
C ARG A 50 -0.99 -6.21 12.25
N GLU A 51 0.03 -6.98 11.94
CA GLU A 51 0.59 -7.99 12.84
C GLU A 51 2.09 -7.73 12.99
N SER A 52 2.54 -7.63 14.22
CA SER A 52 3.95 -7.62 14.63
C SER A 52 4.23 -8.81 15.54
N ARG A 53 5.50 -9.06 15.85
CA ARG A 53 5.89 -10.01 16.90
C ARG A 53 6.52 -9.25 18.05
N ASP A 54 6.10 -9.55 19.28
CA ASP A 54 6.79 -9.04 20.47
C ASP A 54 8.13 -9.75 20.70
N GLU A 55 8.83 -9.41 21.79
CA GLU A 55 10.15 -9.98 22.11
C GLU A 55 10.06 -11.50 22.37
N GLU A 56 8.89 -11.99 22.77
CA GLU A 56 8.54 -13.37 23.03
C GLU A 56 8.02 -14.10 21.78
N GLY A 57 7.88 -13.39 20.66
CA GLY A 57 7.44 -13.92 19.37
C GLY A 57 5.92 -14.02 19.20
N ALA A 58 5.13 -13.54 20.17
CA ALA A 58 3.67 -13.53 20.09
C ALA A 58 3.18 -12.48 19.09
N ILE A 59 2.11 -12.81 18.36
CA ILE A 59 1.54 -11.94 17.34
C ILE A 59 0.76 -10.81 18.05
N THR A 60 1.21 -9.58 17.83
CA THR A 60 0.60 -8.36 18.37
C THR A 60 0.02 -7.51 17.25
N LYS A 61 -1.02 -6.72 17.56
CA LYS A 61 -1.62 -5.81 16.56
C LYS A 61 -0.74 -4.56 16.42
N VAL A 62 -0.39 -4.20 15.19
CA VAL A 62 0.33 -2.95 14.91
C VAL A 62 -0.62 -1.76 15.13
N ASP A 63 -0.22 -0.84 16.00
CA ASP A 63 -0.86 0.47 16.13
C ASP A 63 -0.48 1.34 14.93
N ILE A 64 -1.47 1.69 14.13
CA ILE A 64 -1.28 2.44 12.88
C ILE A 64 -0.85 3.88 13.13
N MET A 65 -1.25 4.48 14.24
CA MET A 65 -0.78 5.81 14.63
C MET A 65 0.65 5.77 15.16
N GLU A 66 1.04 4.70 15.85
CA GLU A 66 2.45 4.48 16.19
C GLU A 66 3.31 4.34 14.92
N PHE A 67 2.85 3.55 13.96
CA PHE A 67 3.46 3.48 12.64
C PHE A 67 3.56 4.87 12.00
N ALA A 68 2.49 5.67 11.99
CA ALA A 68 2.47 7.00 11.41
C ALA A 68 3.51 7.94 12.05
N ARG A 69 3.65 7.90 13.38
CA ARG A 69 4.68 8.65 14.11
C ARG A 69 6.09 8.20 13.73
N GLY A 70 6.32 6.90 13.63
CA GLY A 70 7.59 6.33 13.19
C GLY A 70 7.92 6.71 11.73
N PHE A 71 6.92 6.61 10.85
CA PHE A 71 7.02 6.97 9.44
C PHE A 71 7.43 8.43 9.26
N VAL A 72 6.81 9.37 9.96
CA VAL A 72 7.20 10.79 9.89
C VAL A 72 8.65 11.03 10.31
N LYS A 73 9.15 10.31 11.33
CA LYS A 73 10.56 10.39 11.73
C LYS A 73 11.48 9.85 10.62
N GLY A 74 11.16 8.67 10.08
CA GLY A 74 11.90 8.05 8.98
C GLY A 74 11.88 8.91 7.72
N HIS A 75 10.74 9.51 7.39
CA HIS A 75 10.57 10.39 6.24
C HIS A 75 11.45 11.64 6.35
N LYS A 76 11.42 12.34 7.49
CA LYS A 76 12.33 13.48 7.73
C LYS A 76 13.81 13.10 7.64
N ARG A 77 14.15 11.89 8.11
CA ARG A 77 15.52 11.38 8.03
C ARG A 77 15.91 11.09 6.58
N ALA A 78 15.07 10.42 5.82
CA ALA A 78 15.31 10.13 4.41
C ALA A 78 15.45 11.41 3.59
N ASP A 79 14.56 12.38 3.80
CA ASP A 79 14.63 13.70 3.16
C ASP A 79 15.97 14.40 3.46
N SER A 80 16.46 14.35 4.71
CA SER A 80 17.77 14.93 5.08
C SER A 80 18.96 14.27 4.36
N LEU A 81 18.75 13.07 3.81
CA LEU A 81 19.74 12.29 3.07
C LEU A 81 19.53 12.36 1.55
N GLY A 82 18.55 13.13 1.07
CA GLY A 82 18.18 13.17 -0.35
C GLY A 82 17.57 11.85 -0.84
N MET A 83 16.94 11.08 0.04
CA MET A 83 16.35 9.78 -0.26
C MET A 83 14.82 9.88 -0.28
N SER A 84 14.19 9.16 -1.19
CA SER A 84 12.73 9.03 -1.23
C SER A 84 12.25 7.99 -0.22
N PHE A 85 11.25 8.35 0.58
CA PHE A 85 10.64 7.44 1.55
C PHE A 85 9.12 7.53 1.49
N SER A 86 8.48 6.39 1.20
CA SER A 86 7.04 6.30 0.97
C SER A 86 6.41 5.14 1.73
N SER A 87 5.10 5.21 1.93
CA SER A 87 4.31 4.10 2.46
C SER A 87 3.00 3.96 1.69
N SER A 88 2.35 2.80 1.82
CA SER A 88 0.97 2.58 1.35
C SER A 88 -0.04 3.63 1.85
N LEU A 89 0.25 4.35 2.94
CA LEU A 89 -0.56 5.48 3.42
C LEU A 89 -0.32 6.79 2.66
N THR A 90 0.75 6.89 1.88
CA THR A 90 1.19 8.12 1.19
C THR A 90 1.43 7.92 -0.31
N PHE A 91 0.97 6.80 -0.90
CA PHE A 91 1.27 6.46 -2.30
C PHE A 91 0.86 7.54 -3.30
N ASN A 92 -0.25 8.22 -3.03
CA ASN A 92 -0.79 9.25 -3.93
C ASN A 92 -0.58 10.67 -3.39
N PHE A 93 0.39 10.88 -2.48
CA PHE A 93 0.73 12.22 -1.98
C PHE A 93 1.51 13.06 -3.00
N ASP A 94 1.86 12.49 -4.15
CA ASP A 94 2.54 13.14 -5.27
C ASP A 94 1.57 13.91 -6.20
N GLY A 95 0.25 13.71 -6.09
CA GLY A 95 -0.70 14.41 -6.93
C GLY A 95 -2.16 14.22 -6.53
N PHE A 96 -3.05 14.75 -7.36
CA PHE A 96 -4.49 14.48 -7.25
C PHE A 96 -4.83 13.18 -7.99
N THR A 97 -5.66 12.36 -7.38
CA THR A 97 -6.21 11.16 -8.00
C THR A 97 -7.64 10.89 -7.53
N SER A 98 -8.49 10.41 -8.44
CA SER A 98 -9.80 9.86 -8.10
C SER A 98 -9.75 8.35 -7.85
N ILE A 99 -8.62 7.69 -8.14
CA ILE A 99 -8.45 6.23 -8.00
C ILE A 99 -7.14 5.94 -7.26
N ALA A 100 -7.23 5.29 -6.11
CA ALA A 100 -6.07 5.07 -5.25
C ALA A 100 -5.12 3.97 -5.72
N CYS A 101 -5.65 2.93 -6.36
CA CYS A 101 -4.93 1.69 -6.63
C CYS A 101 -5.30 1.13 -8.00
N ARG A 102 -4.31 0.54 -8.68
CA ARG A 102 -4.47 -0.18 -9.95
C ARG A 102 -5.54 -1.28 -9.90
N SER A 103 -5.87 -1.82 -8.72
CA SER A 103 -6.93 -2.81 -8.59
C SER A 103 -8.32 -2.30 -8.97
N CYS A 104 -8.51 -0.98 -8.97
CA CYS A 104 -9.74 -0.32 -9.40
C CYS A 104 -9.70 0.08 -10.88
N ILE A 105 -8.57 -0.12 -11.55
CA ILE A 105 -8.36 0.01 -13.00
C ILE A 105 -8.09 -1.41 -13.51
N PRO A 106 -9.12 -2.26 -13.68
CA PRO A 106 -9.05 -3.72 -13.64
C PRO A 106 -7.95 -4.26 -14.55
N MET A 107 -6.75 -4.40 -13.96
CA MET A 107 -5.53 -4.81 -14.62
C MET A 107 -5.35 -6.29 -14.34
N PRO A 108 -5.65 -7.17 -15.32
CA PRO A 108 -5.79 -8.59 -15.05
C PRO A 108 -4.44 -9.23 -14.74
N GLN A 109 -4.43 -9.99 -13.65
CA GLN A 109 -3.35 -10.87 -13.23
C GLN A 109 -3.87 -12.29 -13.27
N LEU A 110 -3.28 -13.14 -14.12
CA LEU A 110 -3.60 -14.57 -14.15
C LEU A 110 -2.87 -15.26 -13.00
N ASN A 111 -3.64 -15.87 -12.11
CA ASN A 111 -3.14 -16.59 -10.95
C ASN A 111 -2.80 -18.05 -11.31
N PRO A 112 -1.97 -18.75 -10.51
CA PRO A 112 -1.56 -20.13 -10.80
C PRO A 112 -2.69 -21.16 -10.85
N ASP A 113 -3.84 -20.87 -10.23
CA ASP A 113 -5.03 -21.72 -10.23
C ASP A 113 -5.99 -21.41 -11.39
N GLY A 114 -5.57 -20.56 -12.33
CA GLY A 114 -6.37 -20.15 -13.48
C GLY A 114 -7.39 -19.05 -13.18
N SER A 115 -7.51 -18.58 -11.94
CA SER A 115 -8.32 -17.39 -11.64
C SER A 115 -7.65 -16.11 -12.14
N VAL A 116 -8.42 -15.07 -12.39
CA VAL A 116 -7.92 -13.76 -12.81
C VAL A 116 -8.36 -12.71 -11.79
N SER A 117 -7.36 -12.02 -11.23
CA SER A 117 -7.56 -11.01 -10.20
C SER A 117 -6.97 -9.65 -10.60
N SER A 118 -7.31 -8.60 -9.84
CA SER A 118 -6.76 -7.23 -9.99
C SER A 118 -6.00 -6.78 -8.76
N CYS A 119 -5.92 -7.60 -7.72
CA CYS A 119 -5.32 -7.25 -6.44
C CYS A 119 -4.44 -8.40 -5.97
N ASP A 120 -3.20 -8.08 -5.59
CA ASP A 120 -2.24 -9.07 -5.11
C ASP A 120 -2.68 -9.76 -3.79
N MET A 121 -3.63 -9.16 -3.05
CA MET A 121 -4.25 -9.81 -1.88
C MET A 121 -5.25 -10.92 -2.26
N ALA A 122 -5.74 -10.94 -3.50
CA ALA A 122 -6.70 -11.90 -4.04
C ALA A 122 -6.01 -12.88 -5.01
N PHE A 123 -4.90 -13.45 -4.55
CA PHE A 123 -3.97 -14.23 -5.38
C PHE A 123 -4.47 -15.64 -5.78
N TYR A 124 -5.54 -16.14 -5.17
CA TYR A 124 -6.14 -17.45 -5.48
C TYR A 124 -7.66 -17.36 -5.44
N GLU A 125 -8.34 -18.25 -6.19
CA GLU A 125 -9.80 -18.38 -6.26
C GLU A 125 -10.42 -18.54 -4.86
N ASN A 126 -9.73 -19.20 -3.94
CA ASN A 126 -10.15 -19.41 -2.56
C ASN A 126 -9.78 -18.25 -1.61
N ALA A 127 -9.47 -17.05 -2.12
CA ALA A 127 -9.25 -15.87 -1.29
C ALA A 127 -10.43 -15.62 -0.34
N PRO A 128 -10.20 -14.94 0.81
CA PRO A 128 -11.27 -14.52 1.72
C PRO A 128 -12.47 -13.89 1.01
N ALA A 129 -13.67 -14.08 1.55
CA ALA A 129 -14.93 -13.65 0.93
C ALA A 129 -14.93 -12.14 0.62
N GLU A 130 -14.31 -11.36 1.47
CA GLU A 130 -14.16 -9.91 1.37
C GLU A 130 -13.34 -9.49 0.13
N LEU A 131 -12.43 -10.35 -0.33
CA LEU A 131 -11.56 -10.10 -1.47
C LEU A 131 -12.09 -10.69 -2.78
N GLN A 132 -13.21 -11.43 -2.75
CA GLN A 132 -13.78 -12.09 -3.93
C GLN A 132 -14.26 -11.12 -5.02
N CYS A 133 -14.50 -9.85 -4.68
CA CYS A 133 -14.80 -8.82 -5.68
C CYS A 133 -13.61 -8.52 -6.60
N PHE A 134 -12.37 -8.80 -6.17
CA PHE A 134 -11.16 -8.58 -6.95
C PHE A 134 -10.83 -9.73 -7.91
N ILE A 135 -11.51 -10.86 -7.80
CA ILE A 135 -11.38 -12.03 -8.70
C ILE A 135 -12.51 -11.98 -9.72
N TYR A 136 -12.21 -11.57 -10.94
CA TYR A 136 -13.20 -11.25 -11.98
C TYR A 136 -12.95 -11.98 -13.30
N GLY A 137 -12.15 -13.04 -13.28
CA GLY A 137 -12.13 -13.95 -14.41
C GLY A 137 -11.60 -15.32 -14.05
N LYS A 138 -11.74 -16.25 -14.99
CA LYS A 138 -11.23 -17.61 -14.87
C LYS A 138 -10.85 -18.15 -16.24
N TRP A 139 -9.71 -18.82 -16.32
CA TRP A 139 -9.32 -19.61 -17.46
C TRP A 139 -10.32 -20.76 -17.66
N ASP A 140 -10.88 -20.85 -18.87
CA ASP A 140 -11.71 -21.97 -19.29
C ASP A 140 -10.95 -22.79 -20.34
N GLU A 141 -10.61 -24.02 -19.97
CA GLU A 141 -9.89 -24.95 -20.85
C GLU A 141 -10.72 -25.33 -22.07
N THR A 142 -12.05 -25.38 -21.95
CA THR A 142 -12.96 -25.81 -23.02
C THR A 142 -12.95 -24.82 -24.19
N SER A 143 -13.02 -23.52 -23.89
CA SER A 143 -12.99 -22.44 -24.88
C SER A 143 -11.60 -21.87 -25.13
N ASN A 144 -10.57 -22.36 -24.42
CA ASN A 144 -9.20 -21.87 -24.48
C ASN A 144 -9.11 -20.33 -24.33
N SER A 145 -9.91 -19.80 -23.40
CA SER A 145 -10.14 -18.36 -23.23
C SER A 145 -10.32 -18.03 -21.76
N ILE A 146 -10.10 -16.76 -21.39
CA ILE A 146 -10.47 -16.25 -20.06
C ILE A 146 -11.92 -15.78 -20.12
N ILE A 147 -12.74 -16.28 -19.19
CA ILE A 147 -14.11 -15.84 -18.99
C ILE A 147 -14.11 -14.76 -17.91
N TYR A 148 -14.50 -13.54 -18.28
CA TYR A 148 -14.54 -12.40 -17.37
C TYR A 148 -15.94 -12.16 -16.79
N ASP A 149 -15.98 -11.73 -15.53
CA ASP A 149 -17.17 -11.22 -14.85
C ASP A 149 -17.22 -9.69 -14.97
N GLU A 150 -17.93 -9.22 -15.99
CA GLU A 150 -18.15 -7.79 -16.25
C GLU A 150 -18.80 -7.05 -15.09
N LYS A 151 -19.59 -7.71 -14.24
CA LYS A 151 -20.20 -7.03 -13.09
C LYS A 151 -19.14 -6.68 -12.06
N LYS A 152 -18.21 -7.59 -11.78
CA LYS A 152 -17.08 -7.32 -10.88
C LYS A 152 -16.12 -6.28 -11.44
N ILE A 153 -15.82 -6.34 -12.74
CA ILE A 153 -15.03 -5.31 -13.44
C ILE A 153 -15.65 -3.93 -13.24
N ASN A 154 -16.95 -3.78 -13.53
CA ASN A 154 -17.63 -2.50 -13.39
C ASN A 154 -17.75 -2.05 -11.93
N TYR A 155 -17.94 -2.98 -10.99
CA TYR A 155 -17.92 -2.70 -9.56
C TYR A 155 -16.59 -2.10 -9.09
N LEU A 156 -15.46 -2.64 -9.56
CA LEU A 156 -14.13 -2.12 -9.23
C LEU A 156 -13.85 -0.78 -9.90
N LYS A 157 -14.21 -0.62 -11.18
CA LYS A 157 -14.09 0.65 -11.92
C LYS A 157 -14.93 1.76 -11.33
N GLY A 158 -16.06 1.41 -10.71
CA GLY A 158 -16.92 2.35 -10.00
C GLY A 158 -16.32 2.89 -8.71
N ARG A 159 -15.22 2.31 -8.20
CA ARG A 159 -14.61 2.71 -6.93
C ARG A 159 -13.70 3.93 -7.11
N THR A 160 -14.31 5.04 -7.51
CA THR A 160 -13.69 6.35 -7.66
C THR A 160 -14.00 7.25 -6.46
N LEU A 161 -13.24 8.32 -6.29
CA LEU A 161 -13.42 9.28 -5.21
C LEU A 161 -14.85 9.82 -5.14
N GLU A 162 -15.48 10.09 -6.28
CA GLU A 162 -16.85 10.58 -6.38
C GLU A 162 -17.88 9.61 -5.78
N ASN A 163 -17.57 8.31 -5.83
CA ASN A 163 -18.44 7.25 -5.30
C ASN A 163 -18.05 6.81 -3.87
N LEU A 164 -16.97 7.35 -3.30
CA LEU A 164 -16.57 7.12 -1.91
C LEU A 164 -17.26 8.13 -0.99
N THR A 165 -18.52 7.87 -0.65
CA THR A 165 -19.37 8.79 0.12
C THR A 165 -18.77 9.19 1.48
N MET A 166 -18.06 8.27 2.14
CA MET A 166 -17.36 8.52 3.41
C MET A 166 -16.17 9.49 3.29
N CYS A 167 -15.68 9.74 2.06
CA CYS A 167 -14.56 10.64 1.78
C CYS A 167 -15.01 12.04 1.32
N SER A 168 -16.30 12.25 1.05
CA SER A 168 -16.86 13.48 0.44
C SER A 168 -16.47 14.79 1.11
N ASN A 169 -16.30 14.80 2.44
CA ASN A 169 -15.93 16.00 3.22
C ASN A 169 -14.47 15.98 3.69
N CYS A 170 -13.63 15.08 3.17
CA CYS A 170 -12.24 14.97 3.57
C CYS A 170 -11.34 15.82 2.65
N GLN A 171 -10.63 16.79 3.24
CA GLN A 171 -9.73 17.69 2.51
C GLN A 171 -8.50 16.99 1.90
N LEU A 172 -8.20 15.76 2.32
CA LEU A 172 -7.10 14.94 1.79
C LEU A 172 -7.57 13.86 0.82
N SER A 173 -8.86 13.84 0.49
CA SER A 173 -9.46 12.73 -0.25
C SER A 173 -8.87 12.57 -1.66
N GLU A 174 -8.49 13.66 -2.31
CA GLU A 174 -7.82 13.65 -3.62
C GLU A 174 -6.36 13.15 -3.56
N HIS A 175 -5.77 13.03 -2.37
CA HIS A 175 -4.40 12.55 -2.17
C HIS A 175 -4.33 11.12 -1.62
N CYS A 176 -5.46 10.53 -1.24
CA CYS A 176 -5.51 9.13 -0.82
C CYS A 176 -6.52 8.29 -1.60
N ALA A 177 -7.57 8.90 -2.17
CA ALA A 177 -8.68 8.28 -2.89
C ALA A 177 -9.25 7.02 -2.16
N GLY A 178 -9.35 7.10 -0.84
CA GLY A 178 -9.84 6.02 0.02
C GLY A 178 -8.85 4.88 0.26
N GLY A 179 -7.56 5.06 -0.06
CA GLY A 179 -6.48 4.12 0.26
C GLY A 179 -6.54 2.77 -0.47
N CYS A 180 -5.79 1.78 0.04
CA CYS A 180 -5.73 0.44 -0.55
C CYS A 180 -7.09 -0.26 -0.50
N ALA A 181 -7.72 -0.47 -1.66
CA ALA A 181 -9.03 -1.09 -1.77
C ALA A 181 -9.06 -2.51 -1.20
N GLY A 182 -8.01 -3.31 -1.41
CA GLY A 182 -7.90 -4.67 -0.86
C GLY A 182 -7.85 -4.69 0.67
N ARG A 183 -7.07 -3.79 1.28
CA ARG A 183 -7.02 -3.62 2.75
C ARG A 183 -8.37 -3.25 3.32
N VAL A 184 -9.01 -2.23 2.74
CA VAL A 184 -10.33 -1.75 3.19
C VAL A 184 -11.36 -2.86 3.06
N ALA A 185 -11.39 -3.58 1.94
CA ALA A 185 -12.28 -4.71 1.75
C ALA A 185 -12.04 -5.78 2.81
N MET A 186 -10.80 -6.23 3.01
CA MET A 186 -10.46 -7.25 4.00
C MET A 186 -10.88 -6.88 5.42
N GLU A 187 -10.75 -5.62 5.83
CA GLU A 187 -11.08 -5.20 7.20
C GLU A 187 -12.57 -4.85 7.41
N THR A 188 -13.28 -4.50 6.35
CA THR A 188 -14.64 -3.92 6.46
C THR A 188 -15.71 -4.65 5.65
N GLY A 189 -15.33 -5.65 4.85
CA GLY A 189 -16.19 -6.38 3.94
C GLY A 189 -16.51 -5.66 2.62
N SER A 190 -16.06 -4.43 2.40
CA SER A 190 -16.31 -3.69 1.15
C SER A 190 -15.17 -2.72 0.82
N PRO A 191 -14.68 -2.67 -0.43
CA PRO A 191 -13.65 -1.71 -0.82
C PRO A 191 -14.15 -0.26 -0.76
N TYR A 192 -15.46 0.00 -0.73
CA TYR A 192 -16.05 1.36 -0.72
C TYR A 192 -16.08 2.01 0.66
N ASN A 193 -15.77 1.26 1.72
CA ASN A 193 -15.73 1.78 3.08
C ASN A 193 -14.42 2.54 3.36
N THR A 194 -14.24 2.94 4.62
CA THR A 194 -12.98 3.50 5.12
C THR A 194 -12.62 2.84 6.45
N ILE A 195 -11.34 2.89 6.79
CA ILE A 195 -10.86 2.46 8.11
C ILE A 195 -10.42 3.69 8.89
N ALA A 196 -11.11 4.00 10.00
CA ALA A 196 -10.96 5.25 10.73
C ALA A 196 -9.51 5.50 11.19
N GLU A 197 -8.85 4.48 11.73
CA GLU A 197 -7.48 4.59 12.23
C GLU A 197 -6.48 4.89 11.10
N TYR A 198 -6.74 4.38 9.89
CA TYR A 198 -5.95 4.72 8.70
C TYR A 198 -6.21 6.16 8.28
N CYS A 199 -7.47 6.61 8.28
CA CYS A 199 -7.79 8.00 7.97
C CYS A 199 -7.09 8.98 8.93
N ASP A 200 -7.07 8.67 10.23
CA ASP A 200 -6.41 9.50 11.23
C ASP A 200 -4.89 9.50 11.05
N ALA A 201 -4.29 8.34 10.79
CA ALA A 201 -2.87 8.24 10.49
C ALA A 201 -2.46 9.00 9.21
N ILE A 202 -3.27 8.92 8.15
CA ILE A 202 -3.03 9.66 6.91
C ILE A 202 -3.08 11.17 7.16
N ARG A 203 -4.09 11.65 7.91
CA ARG A 203 -4.18 13.07 8.31
C ARG A 203 -2.99 13.50 9.14
N TYR A 204 -2.56 12.69 10.10
CA TYR A 204 -1.37 12.94 10.90
C TYR A 204 -0.14 13.07 10.00
N ILE A 205 0.10 12.11 9.10
CA ILE A 205 1.25 12.13 8.19
C ILE A 205 1.21 13.38 7.30
N ALA A 206 0.05 13.72 6.74
CA ALA A 206 -0.11 14.90 5.88
C ALA A 206 0.17 16.24 6.58
N SER A 207 0.10 16.29 7.91
CA SER A 207 0.50 17.48 8.68
C SER A 207 2.02 17.70 8.76
N TYR A 208 2.82 16.68 8.41
CA TYR A 208 4.29 16.73 8.45
C TYR A 208 4.95 16.44 7.11
N VAL A 209 4.28 15.71 6.24
CA VAL A 209 4.76 15.30 4.92
C VAL A 209 3.91 16.01 3.87
N PRO A 210 4.49 16.89 3.03
CA PRO A 210 3.73 17.66 2.07
C PRO A 210 3.05 16.76 1.04
N THR A 211 1.85 17.17 0.61
CA THR A 211 1.20 16.64 -0.59
C THR A 211 1.63 17.44 -1.83
N GLY A 212 1.38 16.91 -3.03
CA GLY A 212 1.85 17.50 -4.28
C GLY A 212 3.37 17.44 -4.45
N ARG A 213 4.02 16.43 -3.88
CA ARG A 213 5.46 16.19 -4.08
C ARG A 213 5.74 15.84 -5.53
N GLU A 214 6.96 16.08 -5.98
CA GLU A 214 7.40 15.62 -7.30
C GLU A 214 7.14 14.11 -7.42
N LYS A 215 6.53 13.70 -8.54
CA LYS A 215 6.18 12.30 -8.77
C LYS A 215 7.42 11.44 -8.55
N LEU A 216 7.29 10.42 -7.71
CA LEU A 216 8.32 9.40 -7.62
C LEU A 216 8.44 8.80 -9.02
N LEU A 217 9.58 9.05 -9.68
CA LEU A 217 9.84 8.66 -11.08
C LEU A 217 9.76 7.15 -11.29
N TYR A 218 9.82 6.37 -10.20
CA TYR A 218 9.66 4.93 -10.19
C TYR A 218 8.43 4.58 -9.35
N THR A 219 7.38 4.19 -10.07
CA THR A 219 6.16 3.65 -9.50
C THR A 219 6.43 2.28 -8.89
N HIS A 220 5.68 1.94 -7.85
CA HIS A 220 5.53 0.57 -7.39
C HIS A 220 5.14 -0.34 -8.58
N PRO A 221 5.62 -1.60 -8.66
CA PRO A 221 5.16 -2.57 -9.66
C PRO A 221 3.64 -2.85 -9.61
#